data_AF-A0A843AMY1-F1
#
_entry.id   AF-A0A843AMY1-F1
#
_cell.length_a   1.000
_cell.length_b   1.000
_cell.length_c   1.000
_cell.angle_alpha   90.00
_cell.angle_beta   90.00
_cell.angle_gamma   90.00
#
_symmetry.space_group_name_H-M   'P 1'
#
loop_
_entity.id
_entity.type
_entity.pdbx_description
1 polymer ?
#
loop_
_entity_poly.entity_id
_entity_poly.type
_entity_poly.pdbx_seq_one_letter_code
_entity_poly.pdbx_strand_id
1 'polypeptide(L)'
;KDTLTYPLRVFKDKKTENQSKRLSKILKRILIQTIQNWKRYKPISGKIEDFFKLCKSGLSLNKIHKYPPKSAEKTTILTVLLSGLITTQGYNTKTALQKLSET
;
A
#
# COMPACT_ATOMS: atom_id res chain seq x y z
N LYS A 1 -33.88 -30.37 -25.07
CA LYS A 1 -32.73 -30.42 -24.11
C LYS A 1 -31.98 -29.12 -24.32
N ASP A 2 -32.37 -28.07 -23.61
CA ASP A 2 -31.87 -26.71 -23.89
C ASP A 2 -30.46 -26.52 -23.34
N THR A 3 -29.48 -26.51 -24.25
CA THR A 3 -28.13 -26.04 -23.95
C THR A 3 -28.17 -24.55 -23.69
N LEU A 4 -28.16 -24.16 -22.42
CA LEU A 4 -27.98 -22.80 -21.97
C LEU A 4 -26.56 -22.35 -22.34
N THR A 5 -26.37 -21.96 -23.60
CA THR A 5 -25.11 -21.46 -24.12
C THR A 5 -24.90 -20.07 -23.53
N TYR A 6 -24.09 -20.02 -22.48
CA TYR A 6 -23.95 -18.84 -21.64
C TYR A 6 -23.49 -17.61 -22.44
N PRO A 7 -24.25 -16.50 -22.45
CA PRO A 7 -23.99 -15.32 -23.30
C PRO A 7 -22.74 -14.53 -22.91
N LEU A 8 -22.14 -14.75 -21.73
CA LEU A 8 -20.91 -14.05 -21.32
C LEU A 8 -19.67 -14.44 -22.14
N ARG A 9 -19.73 -15.52 -22.93
CA ARG A 9 -18.63 -15.85 -23.86
C ARG A 9 -18.57 -14.90 -25.07
N VAL A 10 -19.67 -14.23 -25.42
CA VAL A 10 -19.72 -13.26 -26.54
C VAL A 10 -18.98 -11.97 -26.20
N PHE A 11 -18.98 -11.58 -24.92
CA PHE A 11 -18.24 -10.42 -24.41
C PHE A 11 -16.85 -10.76 -23.85
N LYS A 12 -16.38 -12.01 -24.00
CA LYS A 12 -15.04 -12.40 -23.57
C LYS A 12 -14.02 -11.86 -24.56
N ASP A 13 -13.47 -10.69 -24.25
CA ASP A 13 -12.23 -10.25 -24.87
C ASP A 13 -11.10 -11.21 -24.45
N LYS A 14 -10.81 -12.16 -25.33
CA LYS A 14 -9.76 -13.17 -25.15
C LYS A 14 -8.39 -12.53 -24.91
N LYS A 15 -8.14 -11.32 -25.43
CA LYS A 15 -6.89 -10.59 -25.22
C LYS A 15 -6.77 -10.16 -23.76
N THR A 16 -7.79 -9.49 -23.23
CA THR A 16 -7.88 -9.10 -21.81
C THR A 16 -7.86 -10.32 -20.89
N GLU A 17 -8.57 -11.41 -21.23
CA GLU A 17 -8.54 -12.66 -20.44
C GLU A 17 -7.13 -13.26 -20.38
N ASN A 18 -6.41 -13.29 -21.50
CA ASN A 18 -5.04 -13.80 -21.56
C ASN A 18 -4.06 -12.91 -20.80
N GLN A 19 -4.24 -11.59 -20.85
CA GLN A 19 -3.45 -10.64 -20.05
C GLN A 19 -3.67 -10.88 -18.56
N SER A 20 -4.92 -11.01 -18.10
CA SER A 20 -5.25 -11.30 -16.71
C SER A 20 -4.68 -12.64 -16.24
N LYS A 21 -4.71 -13.68 -17.09
CA LYS A 21 -4.08 -14.98 -16.79
C LYS A 21 -2.57 -14.87 -16.66
N ARG A 22 -1.91 -14.07 -17.51
CA ARG A 22 -0.46 -13.82 -17.43
C ARG A 22 -0.13 -13.06 -16.15
N LEU A 23 -0.84 -11.99 -15.84
CA LEU A 23 -0.67 -11.20 -14.62
C LEU A 23 -0.85 -12.08 -13.37
N SER A 24 -1.90 -12.89 -13.32
CA SER A 24 -2.16 -13.82 -12.21
C SER A 24 -1.02 -14.83 -12.02
N LYS A 25 -0.47 -15.39 -13.10
CA LYS A 25 0.71 -16.29 -13.01
C LYS A 25 1.94 -15.58 -12.45
N ILE A 26 2.19 -14.34 -12.88
CA ILE A 26 3.31 -13.52 -12.38
C ILE A 26 3.12 -13.23 -10.89
N LEU A 27 1.94 -12.77 -10.49
CA LEU A 27 1.61 -12.49 -9.08
C LEU A 27 1.76 -13.73 -8.21
N LYS A 28 1.29 -14.89 -8.68
CA LYS A 28 1.46 -16.16 -7.95
C LYS A 28 2.93 -16.50 -7.74
N ARG A 29 3.77 -16.30 -8.77
CA ARG A 29 5.21 -16.54 -8.68
C ARG A 29 5.87 -15.61 -7.66
N ILE A 30 5.57 -14.32 -7.73
CA ILE A 30 6.07 -13.31 -6.79
C ILE A 30 5.65 -13.68 -5.37
N LEU A 31 4.36 -13.99 -5.16
CA LEU A 31 3.82 -14.36 -3.85
C LEU A 31 4.57 -15.55 -3.24
N ILE A 32 4.77 -16.64 -4.00
CA ILE A 32 5.48 -17.83 -3.51
C ILE A 32 6.93 -17.47 -3.15
N GLN A 33 7.62 -16.68 -3.99
CA GLN A 33 8.99 -16.23 -3.71
C GLN A 33 9.07 -15.34 -2.46
N THR A 34 8.12 -14.45 -2.25
CA THR A 34 8.05 -13.59 -1.06
C THR A 34 7.77 -14.42 0.20
N ILE A 35 6.88 -15.42 0.12
CA ILE A 35 6.58 -16.33 1.24
C ILE A 35 7.81 -17.18 1.60
N GLN A 36 8.54 -17.71 0.61
CA GLN A 36 9.77 -18.47 0.88
C GLN A 36 10.81 -17.61 1.63
N ASN A 37 10.88 -16.32 1.29
CA ASN A 37 11.78 -15.34 1.91
C ASN A 37 11.13 -14.55 3.07
N TRP A 38 10.04 -15.05 3.67
CA TRP A 38 9.24 -14.29 4.63
C TRP A 38 10.04 -13.75 5.82
N LYS A 39 11.04 -14.51 6.31
CA LYS A 39 11.91 -14.09 7.43
C LYS A 39 12.64 -12.77 7.13
N ARG A 40 13.03 -12.55 5.87
CA ARG A 40 13.68 -11.32 5.41
C ARG A 40 12.69 -10.16 5.29
N TYR A 41 11.50 -10.43 4.76
CA TYR A 41 10.51 -9.38 4.47
C TYR A 41 9.69 -8.97 5.70
N LYS A 42 9.46 -9.87 6.66
CA LYS A 42 8.71 -9.57 7.89
C LYS A 42 9.24 -8.35 8.67
N PRO A 43 10.54 -8.23 8.98
CA PRO A 43 11.05 -7.05 9.70
C PRO A 43 10.94 -5.76 8.86
N ILE A 44 11.09 -5.86 7.53
CA ILE A 44 10.93 -4.71 6.63
C ILE A 44 9.48 -4.23 6.63
N SER A 45 8.53 -5.15 6.51
CA SER A 45 7.09 -4.84 6.58
C SER A 45 6.71 -4.22 7.92
N GLY A 46 7.26 -4.72 9.03
CA GLY A 46 7.03 -4.15 10.36
C GLY A 46 7.54 -2.71 10.47
N LYS A 47 8.73 -2.41 9.94
CA LYS A 47 9.26 -1.03 9.90
C LYS A 47 8.37 -0.09 9.08
N ILE A 48 7.88 -0.55 7.94
CA ILE A 48 6.96 0.22 7.09
C ILE A 48 5.65 0.49 7.83
N GLU A 49 5.11 -0.52 8.53
CA GLU A 49 3.90 -0.38 9.34
C GLU A 49 4.09 0.64 10.46
N ASP A 50 5.20 0.56 11.21
CA ASP A 50 5.52 1.47 12.30
C ASP A 50 5.69 2.92 11.79
N PHE A 51 6.27 3.11 10.61
CA PHE A 51 6.35 4.41 9.94
C PHE A 51 4.97 4.98 9.57
N PHE A 52 4.08 4.16 9.01
CA PHE A 52 2.72 4.60 8.70
C PHE A 52 1.88 4.87 9.95
N LYS A 53 2.12 4.16 11.06
CA LYS A 53 1.52 4.48 12.36
C LYS A 53 1.92 5.87 12.80
N LEU A 54 3.23 6.18 12.81
CA LEU A 54 3.75 7.52 13.11
C LEU A 54 3.10 8.58 12.23
N CYS A 55 2.99 8.35 10.92
CA CYS A 55 2.36 9.33 10.04
C CYS A 55 0.88 9.57 10.42
N LYS A 56 0.14 8.52 10.80
CA LYS A 56 -1.26 8.63 11.19
C LYS A 56 -1.45 9.33 12.53
N SER A 57 -0.68 8.96 13.55
CA SER A 57 -0.77 9.52 14.91
C SER A 57 -0.01 10.85 15.04
N GLY A 58 1.30 10.83 14.81
CA GLY A 58 2.20 11.96 15.01
C GLY A 58 2.03 13.08 13.97
N LEU A 59 1.73 12.76 12.71
CA LEU A 59 1.48 13.77 11.66
C LEU A 59 -0.02 14.02 11.41
N SER A 60 -0.91 13.49 12.25
CA SER A 60 -2.36 13.67 12.13
C SER A 60 -2.96 13.29 10.77
N LEU A 61 -2.34 12.35 10.04
CA LEU A 61 -2.87 11.87 8.75
C LEU A 61 -4.23 11.17 8.90
N ASN A 62 -4.57 10.72 10.12
CA ASN A 62 -5.90 10.22 10.47
C ASN A 62 -7.01 11.30 10.36
N LYS A 63 -6.66 12.59 10.41
CA LYS A 63 -7.58 13.74 10.33
C LYS A 63 -7.39 14.52 9.03
N ILE A 64 -7.07 13.83 7.94
CA ILE A 64 -6.85 14.45 6.62
C ILE A 64 -8.12 15.08 6.04
N HIS A 65 -9.29 14.62 6.47
CA HIS A 65 -10.58 15.16 6.06
C HIS A 65 -10.71 16.61 6.50
N LYS A 66 -10.88 17.50 5.51
CA LYS A 66 -11.13 18.92 5.73
C LYS A 66 -12.27 19.37 4.85
N TYR A 67 -13.03 20.35 5.34
CA TYR A 67 -14.22 20.86 4.66
C TYR A 67 -13.89 21.42 3.25
N PRO A 68 -12.91 22.32 3.07
CA PRO A 68 -12.50 22.72 1.73
C PRO A 68 -11.41 21.78 1.17
N PRO A 69 -11.53 21.34 -0.10
CA PRO A 69 -10.57 20.42 -0.72
C PRO A 69 -9.16 20.98 -0.78
N LYS A 70 -9.01 22.30 -1.01
CA LYS A 70 -7.71 23.00 -0.99
C LYS A 70 -6.98 22.87 0.34
N SER A 71 -7.71 22.79 1.46
CA SER A 71 -7.09 22.62 2.78
C SER A 71 -6.62 21.19 2.99
N ALA A 72 -7.40 20.20 2.55
CA ALA A 72 -6.97 18.79 2.56
C ALA A 72 -5.71 18.59 1.70
N GLU A 73 -5.67 19.20 0.51
CA GLU A 73 -4.50 19.17 -0.39
C GLU A 73 -3.24 19.74 0.28
N LYS A 74 -3.30 20.98 0.79
CA LYS A 74 -2.16 21.61 1.49
C LYS A 74 -1.67 20.78 2.68
N THR A 75 -2.60 20.19 3.42
CA THR A 75 -2.28 19.34 4.57
C THR A 75 -1.58 18.07 4.12
N THR A 76 -2.05 17.45 3.03
CA THR A 76 -1.45 16.25 2.46
C THR A 76 -0.02 16.52 1.97
N ILE A 77 0.20 17.66 1.30
CA ILE A 77 1.53 18.06 0.84
C ILE A 77 2.48 18.24 2.03
N LEU A 78 2.02 18.95 3.07
CA LEU A 78 2.81 19.18 4.28
C LEU A 78 3.15 17.87 5.00
N THR A 79 2.19 16.96 5.18
CA THR A 79 2.44 15.68 5.85
C THR A 79 3.38 14.78 5.06
N VAL A 80 3.26 14.75 3.73
CA VAL A 80 4.20 14.02 2.85
C VAL A 80 5.61 14.61 2.96
N LEU A 81 5.74 15.94 2.97
CA LEU A 81 7.04 16.61 3.14
C LEU A 81 7.68 16.25 4.49
N LEU A 82 6.93 16.35 5.59
CA LEU A 82 7.41 16.01 6.93
C LEU A 82 7.80 14.53 7.04
N SER A 83 7.00 13.64 6.46
CA SER A 83 7.28 12.20 6.38
C SER A 83 8.59 11.91 5.63
N GLY A 84 8.83 12.62 4.52
CA GLY A 84 10.09 12.57 3.78
C GLY A 84 11.27 13.06 4.61
N LEU A 85 11.12 14.20 5.30
CA LEU A 85 12.16 14.77 6.17
C LEU A 85 12.58 13.79 7.27
N ILE A 86 11.60 13.20 7.98
CA ILE A 86 11.85 12.19 9.03
C ILE A 86 12.65 11.01 8.48
N THR A 87 12.31 10.54 7.28
CA THR A 87 13.02 9.45 6.61
C THR A 87 14.46 9.85 6.27
N THR A 88 14.67 11.06 5.73
CA THR A 88 16.00 11.56 5.37
C THR A 88 16.90 11.86 6.57
N GLN A 89 16.34 12.24 7.71
CA GLN A 89 17.08 12.49 8.95
C GLN A 89 17.54 11.20 9.66
N GLY A 90 17.22 10.02 9.11
CA GLY A 90 17.70 8.74 9.64
C GLY A 90 16.84 8.15 10.76
N TYR A 91 15.61 8.63 10.94
CA TYR A 91 14.61 7.98 11.81
C TYR A 91 14.06 6.72 11.13
N ASN A 92 14.90 5.70 10.97
CA ASN A 92 14.58 4.45 10.26
C ASN A 92 14.66 3.21 11.17
N THR A 93 14.93 3.42 12.45
CA THR A 93 14.89 2.38 13.49
C THR A 93 13.52 2.36 14.16
N LYS A 94 13.08 1.15 14.54
CA LYS A 94 11.77 0.94 15.16
C LYS A 94 11.60 1.74 16.45
N THR A 95 12.63 1.78 17.28
CA THR A 95 12.66 2.55 18.53
C THR A 95 12.59 4.05 18.29
N ALA A 96 13.27 4.58 17.27
CA ALA A 96 13.23 6.01 16.96
C ALA A 96 11.84 6.44 16.44
N LEU A 97 11.22 5.62 15.58
CA LEU A 97 9.86 5.86 15.09
C LEU A 97 8.82 5.79 16.21
N GLN A 98 8.96 4.83 17.12
CA GLN A 98 8.04 4.67 18.25
C GLN A 98 8.11 5.87 19.20
N LYS A 99 9.32 6.32 19.57
CA LYS A 99 9.50 7.54 20.38
C LYS A 99 8.84 8.77 19.76
N LEU A 100 8.94 8.93 18.44
CA LEU A 100 8.35 10.07 17.72
C LEU A 100 6.82 9.99 17.64
N SER A 101 6.24 8.80 17.75
CA SER A 101 4.78 8.60 17.73
C SER A 101 4.13 8.71 19.10
N GLU A 102 4.90 8.52 20.18
CA GLU A 102 4.42 8.54 21.57
C GLU A 102 4.57 9.92 22.24
N THR A 103 5.09 10.91 21.49
CA THR A 103 5.15 12.32 21.91
C THR A 103 3.84 13.03 21.62
#